data_AF-A0A1M5TXJ5-F1
#
_entry.id   AF-A0A1M5TXJ5-F1
#
_cell.length_a   1.000
_cell.length_b   1.000
_cell.length_c   1.000
_cell.angle_alpha   90.00
_cell.angle_beta   90.00
_cell.angle_gamma   90.00
#
_symmetry.space_group_name_H-M   'P 1'
#
loop_
_entity.id
_entity.type
_entity.pdbx_description
1 polymer ?
#
loop_
_entity_poly.entity_id
_entity_poly.type
_entity_poly.pdbx_seq_one_letter_code
_entity_poly.pdbx_strand_id
1 'polypeptide(L)'
;MDFMMKALGWVTALFFLFLALTLGIQTPLSAVPMAAAALLFIPQVRAFVFQKTNWTLSPTNRAFIAFGLFITSAVILTQSEQAKQRAADAELARVQAQEQARMKQANLDHFLANKDAVLQEVESLLNSDATGEAIDLAKLYLHSEDPELSALNDQAVAQIQLKKHRARESVLLAELKTIPAAQLEENRVRYLELAEMFPDNARYQEKYRHYLTKVTQAKREAQLAAQRKERIEKQFSAWDGSHHNLERAIKRAMNDPSSYEHDETVYWDMGDHLVVQMRYRGSNAFGAIILTQTKAKVTLDGHIIQILDRS
;
A
#
# COMPACT_ATOMS: atom_id res chain seq x y z
N MET A 1 35.56 58.67 12.08
CA MET A 1 35.05 57.40 11.51
C MET A 1 36.16 56.40 11.15
N ASP A 2 37.34 56.82 10.69
CA ASP A 2 38.40 55.88 10.22
C ASP A 2 38.98 54.96 11.31
N PHE A 3 39.14 55.44 12.55
CA PHE A 3 39.61 54.63 13.68
C PHE A 3 38.64 53.50 14.06
N MET A 4 37.33 53.80 14.07
CA MET A 4 36.28 52.85 14.46
C MET A 4 36.19 51.67 13.48
N MET A 5 36.38 51.91 12.18
CA MET A 5 36.38 50.83 11.17
C MET A 5 37.62 49.93 11.26
N LYS A 6 38.78 50.49 11.61
CA LYS A 6 40.02 49.72 11.83
C LYS A 6 39.90 48.85 13.10
N ALA A 7 39.34 49.40 14.18
CA ALA A 7 39.07 48.67 15.41
C ALA A 7 38.09 47.50 15.15
N LEU A 8 37.01 47.75 14.41
CA LEU A 8 36.03 46.71 14.05
C LEU A 8 36.65 45.59 13.21
N GLY A 9 37.55 45.91 12.28
CA GLY A 9 38.29 44.92 11.49
C GLY A 9 39.16 44.01 12.35
N TRP A 10 39.87 44.57 13.33
CA TRP A 10 40.68 43.78 14.27
C TRP A 10 39.84 42.87 15.18
N VAL A 11 38.72 43.38 15.72
CA VAL A 11 37.81 42.58 16.54
C VAL A 11 37.25 41.40 15.73
N THR A 12 36.84 41.65 14.48
CA THR A 12 36.31 40.60 13.59
C THR A 12 37.39 39.57 13.22
N ALA A 13 38.62 40.01 12.96
CA ALA A 13 39.74 39.12 12.69
C ALA A 13 40.08 38.24 13.89
N LEU A 14 40.11 38.81 15.11
CA LEU A 14 40.34 38.06 16.34
C LEU A 14 39.23 37.03 16.60
N PHE A 15 37.97 37.36 16.30
CA PHE A 15 36.87 36.42 16.37
C PHE A 15 37.07 35.20 15.45
N PHE A 16 37.41 35.42 14.18
CA PHE A 16 37.67 34.31 13.25
C PHE A 16 38.94 33.52 13.59
N LEU A 17 39.96 34.16 14.13
CA LEU A 17 41.17 33.47 14.60
C LEU A 17 40.86 32.60 15.82
N PHE A 18 40.04 33.09 16.74
CA PHE A 18 39.53 32.29 17.87
C PHE A 18 38.69 31.10 17.38
N LEU A 19 37.80 31.30 16.40
CA LEU A 19 37.08 30.20 15.76
C LEU A 19 38.02 29.19 15.10
N ALA A 20 39.06 29.65 14.40
CA ALA A 20 40.06 28.78 13.80
C ALA A 20 40.78 27.92 14.84
N LEU A 21 41.17 28.50 15.97
CA LEU A 21 41.83 27.77 17.06
C LEU A 21 40.89 26.75 17.69
N THR A 22 39.67 27.14 18.03
CA THR A 22 38.69 26.26 18.69
C THR A 22 38.29 25.09 17.78
N LEU A 23 37.98 25.36 16.51
CA LEU A 23 37.64 24.32 15.53
C LEU A 23 38.85 23.45 15.15
N GLY A 24 40.06 24.05 15.12
CA GLY A 24 41.30 23.36 14.80
C GLY A 24 41.72 22.29 15.82
N ILE A 25 41.29 22.43 17.08
CA ILE A 25 41.49 21.41 18.11
C ILE A 25 40.72 20.12 17.77
N GLN A 26 39.51 20.25 17.24
CA GLN A 26 38.67 19.09 16.89
C GLN A 26 39.03 18.50 15.53
N THR A 27 39.21 19.39 14.54
CA THR A 27 39.52 19.02 13.15
C THR A 27 40.46 20.08 12.56
N PRO A 28 41.79 19.83 12.50
CA PRO A 28 42.77 20.82 12.04
C PRO A 28 42.46 21.43 10.67
N LEU A 29 41.81 20.67 9.79
CA LEU A 29 41.43 21.12 8.45
C LEU A 29 40.30 22.18 8.44
N SER A 30 39.38 22.16 9.42
CA SER A 30 38.30 23.15 9.50
C SER A 30 38.78 24.53 9.98
N ALA A 31 39.97 24.60 10.59
CA ALA A 31 40.63 25.85 10.97
C ALA A 31 41.12 26.66 9.77
N VAL A 32 41.46 26.00 8.66
CA VAL A 32 42.07 26.64 7.48
C VAL A 32 41.15 27.70 6.86
N PRO A 33 39.85 27.42 6.58
CA PRO A 33 38.93 28.46 6.11
C PRO A 33 38.72 29.60 7.13
N MET A 34 38.74 29.31 8.43
CA MET A 34 38.54 30.33 9.48
C MET A 34 39.75 31.26 9.63
N ALA A 35 40.97 30.71 9.55
CA ALA A 35 42.19 31.51 9.48
C ALA A 35 42.20 32.38 8.21
N ALA A 36 41.76 31.84 7.07
CA ALA A 36 41.61 32.61 5.84
C ALA A 36 40.56 33.74 5.97
N ALA A 37 39.44 33.49 6.65
CA ALA A 37 38.43 34.50 6.94
C ALA A 37 38.99 35.63 7.82
N ALA A 38 39.81 35.30 8.83
CA ALA A 38 40.45 36.29 9.70
C ALA A 38 41.34 37.26 8.90
N LEU A 39 42.13 36.76 7.94
CA LEU A 39 43.02 37.56 7.09
C LEU A 39 42.27 38.64 6.28
N LEU A 40 41.00 38.43 5.94
CA LEU A 40 40.17 39.40 5.19
C LEU A 40 39.86 40.69 5.98
N PHE A 41 39.92 40.62 7.31
CA PHE A 41 39.54 41.72 8.19
C PHE A 41 40.74 42.44 8.83
N ILE A 42 41.94 41.86 8.78
CA ILE A 42 43.17 42.50 9.28
C ILE A 42 43.55 43.70 8.39
N PRO A 43 43.59 44.94 8.92
CA PRO A 43 43.89 46.13 8.13
C PRO A 43 45.24 46.09 7.38
N GLN A 44 46.26 45.50 7.99
CA GLN A 44 47.62 45.36 7.43
C GLN A 44 47.63 44.44 6.23
N VAL A 45 46.94 43.29 6.31
CA VAL A 45 46.81 42.34 5.20
C VAL A 45 46.08 43.02 4.04
N ARG A 46 45.04 43.80 4.32
CA ARG A 46 44.31 44.56 3.30
C ARG A 46 45.17 45.61 2.60
N ALA A 47 45.93 46.40 3.38
CA ALA A 47 46.82 47.41 2.82
C ALA A 47 47.91 46.78 1.94
N PHE A 48 48.47 45.66 2.39
CA PHE A 48 49.45 44.88 1.65
C PHE A 48 48.88 44.33 0.33
N VAL A 49 47.69 43.72 0.37
CA VAL A 49 47.01 43.21 -0.83
C VAL A 49 46.73 44.34 -1.80
N PHE A 50 46.20 45.49 -1.33
CA PHE A 50 45.94 46.64 -2.19
C PHE A 50 47.23 47.17 -2.85
N GLN A 51 48.32 47.29 -2.09
CA GLN A 51 49.61 47.76 -2.61
C GLN A 51 50.17 46.84 -3.71
N LYS A 52 49.93 45.53 -3.61
CA LYS A 52 50.46 44.54 -4.56
C LYS A 52 49.55 44.26 -5.75
N THR A 53 48.23 44.31 -5.57
CA THR A 53 47.25 43.86 -6.56
C THR A 53 46.37 44.98 -7.09
N ASN A 54 46.44 46.17 -6.49
CA ASN A 54 45.55 47.31 -6.73
C ASN A 54 44.05 46.99 -6.57
N TRP A 55 43.73 45.89 -5.91
CA TRP A 55 42.36 45.41 -5.74
C TRP A 55 41.80 45.83 -4.38
N THR A 56 40.56 46.33 -4.36
CA THR A 56 39.84 46.67 -3.12
C THR A 56 38.59 45.81 -3.00
N LEU A 57 38.49 45.08 -1.89
CA LEU A 57 37.28 44.33 -1.56
C LEU A 57 36.34 45.19 -0.72
N SER A 58 35.14 45.41 -1.24
CA SER A 58 34.08 46.10 -0.50
C SER A 58 33.79 45.38 0.82
N PRO A 59 33.31 46.07 1.87
CA PRO A 59 32.89 45.43 3.11
C PRO A 59 31.89 44.28 2.90
N THR A 60 30.94 44.48 1.97
CA THR A 60 29.92 43.49 1.62
C THR A 60 30.51 42.22 1.02
N ASN A 61 31.46 42.34 0.07
CA ASN A 61 32.09 41.17 -0.56
C ASN A 61 32.93 40.38 0.43
N ARG A 62 33.60 41.06 1.38
CA ARG A 62 34.35 40.39 2.46
C ARG A 62 33.45 39.59 3.38
N ALA A 63 32.29 40.15 3.75
CA ALA A 63 31.31 39.44 4.54
C ALA A 63 30.79 38.18 3.80
N PHE A 64 30.49 38.27 2.50
CA PHE A 64 30.08 37.11 1.71
C PHE A 64 31.16 36.03 1.60
N ILE A 65 32.42 36.40 1.36
CA ILE A 65 33.53 35.43 1.30
C ILE A 65 33.74 34.78 2.66
N ALA A 66 33.75 35.56 3.75
CA ALA A 66 33.89 35.03 5.10
C ALA A 66 32.74 34.08 5.48
N PHE A 67 31.52 34.40 5.06
CA PHE A 67 30.36 33.51 5.23
C PHE A 67 30.50 32.20 4.44
N GLY A 68 30.97 32.27 3.19
CA GLY A 68 31.28 31.07 2.40
C GLY A 68 32.34 30.19 3.07
N LEU A 69 33.41 30.79 3.59
CA LEU A 69 34.46 30.08 4.33
C LEU A 69 33.92 29.46 5.63
N PHE A 70 32.98 30.13 6.31
CA PHE A 70 32.27 29.61 7.47
C PHE A 70 31.45 28.36 7.15
N ILE A 71 30.67 28.39 6.06
CA ILE A 71 29.93 27.22 5.59
C ILE A 71 30.90 26.08 5.27
N THR A 72 31.99 26.34 4.54
CA THR A 72 32.98 25.32 4.20
C THR A 72 33.60 24.68 5.44
N SER A 73 33.96 25.48 6.45
CA SER A 73 34.47 24.97 7.72
C SER A 73 33.43 24.09 8.45
N ALA A 74 32.17 24.51 8.47
CA ALA A 74 31.07 23.74 9.07
C ALA A 74 30.81 22.40 8.34
N VAL A 75 30.91 22.39 7.01
CA VAL A 75 30.80 21.16 6.20
C VAL A 75 31.95 20.20 6.50
N ILE A 76 33.20 20.71 6.56
CA ILE A 76 34.39 19.89 6.89
C ILE A 76 34.24 19.26 8.27
N LEU A 77 33.81 20.03 9.28
CA LEU A 77 33.59 19.53 10.64
C LEU A 77 32.54 18.40 10.65
N THR A 78 31.40 18.64 10.00
CA THR A 78 30.29 17.66 9.92
C THR A 78 30.73 16.37 9.24
N GLN A 79 31.46 16.47 8.12
CA GLN A 79 31.95 15.32 7.38
C GLN A 79 32.98 14.53 8.19
N SER A 80 33.87 15.21 8.92
CA SER A 80 34.87 14.55 9.77
C SER A 80 34.23 13.78 10.93
N GLU A 81 33.21 14.35 11.59
CA GLU A 81 32.50 13.65 12.66
C GLU A 81 31.74 12.43 12.13
N GLN A 82 31.06 12.56 10.98
CA GLN A 82 30.43 11.42 10.33
C GLN A 82 31.44 10.33 9.93
N ALA A 83 32.65 10.70 9.48
CA ALA A 83 33.69 9.74 9.13
C ALA A 83 34.19 8.98 10.37
N LYS A 84 34.40 9.68 11.50
CA LYS A 84 34.76 9.05 12.78
C LYS A 84 33.68 8.08 13.26
N GLN A 85 32.41 8.50 13.20
CA GLN A 85 31.28 7.66 13.61
C GLN A 85 31.16 6.41 12.74
N ARG A 86 31.24 6.56 11.41
CA ARG A 86 31.23 5.41 10.48
C ARG A 86 32.40 4.45 10.72
N ALA A 87 33.58 4.97 11.07
CA ALA A 87 34.73 4.13 11.41
C ALA A 87 34.47 3.34 12.70
N ALA A 88 33.89 3.98 13.73
CA ALA A 88 33.52 3.32 14.98
C ALA A 88 32.41 2.26 14.77
N ASP A 89 31.38 2.57 13.99
CA ASP A 89 30.31 1.63 13.65
C ASP A 89 30.85 0.44 12.83
N ALA A 90 31.77 0.70 11.89
CA ALA A 90 32.42 -0.34 11.11
C ALA A 90 33.35 -1.21 11.97
N GLU A 91 34.03 -0.64 12.95
CA GLU A 91 34.85 -1.38 13.92
C GLU A 91 33.98 -2.24 14.82
N LEU A 92 32.88 -1.69 15.37
CA LEU A 92 31.92 -2.45 16.16
C LEU A 92 31.33 -3.61 15.36
N ALA A 93 30.92 -3.36 14.12
CA ALA A 93 30.41 -4.40 13.24
C ALA A 93 31.45 -5.49 12.94
N ARG A 94 32.74 -5.12 12.78
CA ARG A 94 33.84 -6.08 12.61
C ARG A 94 34.05 -6.92 13.86
N VAL A 95 34.06 -6.30 15.04
CA VAL A 95 34.21 -7.01 16.33
C VAL A 95 33.04 -7.98 16.53
N GLN A 96 31.81 -7.53 16.29
CA GLN A 96 30.62 -8.40 16.37
C GLN A 96 30.68 -9.55 15.36
N ALA A 97 31.10 -9.29 14.11
CA ALA A 97 31.26 -10.34 13.11
C ALA A 97 32.35 -11.34 13.48
N GLN A 98 33.46 -10.87 14.05
CA GLN A 98 34.54 -11.74 14.55
C GLN A 98 34.10 -12.57 15.75
N GLU A 99 33.37 -11.98 16.69
CA GLU A 99 32.81 -12.69 17.84
C GLU A 99 31.80 -13.74 17.39
N GLN A 100 30.90 -13.40 16.47
CA GLN A 100 29.97 -14.35 15.87
C GLN A 100 30.70 -15.48 15.14
N ALA A 101 31.76 -15.18 14.37
CA ALA A 101 32.57 -16.19 13.71
C ALA A 101 33.27 -17.11 14.73
N ARG A 102 33.80 -16.55 15.82
CA ARG A 102 34.42 -17.30 16.90
C ARG A 102 33.41 -18.21 17.61
N MET A 103 32.21 -17.71 17.88
CA MET A 103 31.13 -18.51 18.48
C MET A 103 30.69 -19.64 17.55
N LYS A 104 30.55 -19.37 16.24
CA LYS A 104 30.25 -20.41 15.24
C LYS A 104 31.33 -21.48 15.20
N GLN A 105 32.61 -21.08 15.22
CA GLN A 105 33.72 -22.03 15.26
C GLN A 105 33.71 -22.86 16.55
N ALA A 106 33.50 -22.23 17.71
CA ALA A 106 33.42 -22.92 18.99
C ALA A 106 32.25 -23.92 19.04
N ASN A 107 31.09 -23.55 18.48
CA ASN A 107 29.94 -24.45 18.36
C ASN A 107 30.25 -25.63 17.43
N LEU A 108 30.94 -25.38 16.31
CA LEU A 108 31.38 -26.44 15.41
C LEU A 108 32.31 -27.42 16.12
N ASP A 109 33.35 -26.92 16.79
CA ASP A 109 34.30 -27.74 17.52
C ASP A 109 33.60 -28.55 18.63
N HIS A 110 32.68 -27.92 19.35
CA HIS A 110 31.85 -28.58 20.36
C HIS A 110 30.98 -29.68 19.76
N PHE A 111 30.32 -29.42 18.63
CA PHE A 111 29.49 -30.40 17.94
C PHE A 111 30.31 -31.59 17.48
N LEU A 112 31.46 -31.37 16.84
CA LEU A 112 32.34 -32.44 16.37
C LEU A 112 32.83 -33.33 17.52
N ALA A 113 33.08 -32.75 18.70
CA ALA A 113 33.49 -33.50 19.88
C ALA A 113 32.33 -34.24 20.59
N ASN A 114 31.08 -33.78 20.44
CA ASN A 114 29.93 -34.26 21.21
C ASN A 114 28.74 -34.65 20.33
N LYS A 115 28.97 -35.04 19.07
CA LYS A 115 27.93 -35.27 18.05
C LYS A 115 26.79 -36.13 18.59
N ASP A 116 27.09 -37.32 19.11
CA ASP A 116 26.08 -38.28 19.56
C ASP A 116 25.21 -37.74 20.70
N ALA A 117 25.82 -37.01 21.64
CA ALA A 117 25.09 -36.42 22.77
C ALA A 117 24.14 -35.31 22.30
N VAL A 118 24.61 -34.45 21.38
CA VAL A 118 23.77 -33.38 20.81
C VAL A 118 22.61 -33.97 20.01
N LEU A 119 22.86 -34.99 19.18
CA LEU A 119 21.80 -35.65 18.41
C LEU A 119 20.77 -36.32 19.32
N GLN A 120 21.20 -37.03 20.37
CA GLN A 120 20.30 -37.61 21.37
C GLN A 120 19.47 -36.55 22.10
N GLU A 121 20.06 -35.41 22.44
CA GLU A 121 19.33 -34.34 23.13
C GLU A 121 18.26 -33.72 22.22
N VAL A 122 18.59 -33.43 20.96
CA VAL A 122 17.63 -32.96 19.96
C VAL A 122 16.50 -33.98 19.77
N GLU A 123 16.81 -35.26 19.67
CA GLU A 123 15.82 -36.33 19.54
C GLU A 123 14.94 -36.46 20.80
N SER A 124 15.52 -36.33 21.99
CA SER A 124 14.77 -36.31 23.24
C SER A 124 13.79 -35.14 23.29
N LEU A 125 14.23 -33.93 22.92
CA LEU A 125 13.38 -32.72 22.88
C LEU A 125 12.26 -32.85 21.84
N LEU A 126 12.54 -33.50 20.70
CA LEU A 126 11.53 -33.83 19.70
C LEU A 126 10.43 -34.75 20.26
N ASN A 127 10.81 -35.70 21.11
CA ASN A 127 9.89 -36.66 21.72
C ASN A 127 9.13 -36.11 22.93
N SER A 128 9.63 -35.07 23.60
CA SER A 128 9.07 -34.51 24.84
C SER A 128 8.13 -33.30 24.63
N ASP A 129 7.54 -33.15 23.45
CA ASP A 129 6.69 -32.00 23.04
C ASP A 129 7.41 -30.62 23.00
N ALA A 130 8.70 -30.57 23.36
CA ALA A 130 9.56 -29.39 23.36
C ALA A 130 10.18 -29.12 21.97
N THR A 131 9.36 -29.23 20.92
CA THR A 131 9.82 -29.13 19.51
C THR A 131 10.50 -27.79 19.20
N GLY A 132 10.12 -26.70 19.88
CA GLY A 132 10.76 -25.38 19.73
C GLY A 132 12.21 -25.38 20.21
N GLU A 133 12.44 -25.95 21.40
CA GLU A 133 13.77 -26.08 22.00
C GLU A 133 14.67 -26.99 21.15
N ALA A 134 14.11 -28.07 20.59
CA ALA A 134 14.81 -28.94 19.64
C ALA A 134 15.35 -28.16 18.42
N ILE A 135 14.54 -27.26 17.86
CA ILE A 135 14.94 -26.42 16.72
C ILE A 135 16.03 -25.43 17.13
N ASP A 136 15.88 -24.79 18.29
CA ASP A 136 16.85 -23.80 18.76
C ASP A 136 18.21 -24.44 19.05
N LEU A 137 18.21 -25.64 19.66
CA LEU A 137 19.41 -26.43 19.87
C LEU A 137 20.03 -26.88 18.53
N ALA A 138 19.23 -27.42 17.60
CA ALA A 138 19.75 -27.88 16.31
C ALA A 138 20.35 -26.73 15.49
N LYS A 139 19.68 -25.56 15.47
CA LYS A 139 20.17 -24.35 14.77
C LYS A 139 21.51 -23.86 15.26
N LEU A 140 21.84 -24.07 16.54
CA LEU A 140 23.12 -23.68 17.10
C LEU A 140 24.29 -24.38 16.39
N TYR A 141 24.04 -25.58 15.84
CA TYR A 141 25.04 -26.47 15.25
C TYR A 141 24.85 -26.74 13.76
N LEU A 142 23.79 -26.24 13.09
CA LEU A 142 23.53 -26.48 11.66
C LEU A 142 24.70 -26.12 10.72
N HIS A 143 25.62 -25.25 11.15
CA HIS A 143 26.82 -24.92 10.37
C HIS A 143 27.83 -26.08 10.26
N SER A 144 27.67 -27.16 11.03
CA SER A 144 28.45 -28.38 10.86
C SER A 144 28.16 -29.11 9.55
N GLU A 145 27.06 -28.77 8.88
CA GLU A 145 26.57 -29.43 7.66
C GLU A 145 26.37 -30.95 7.86
N ASP A 146 26.16 -31.38 9.11
CA ASP A 146 25.90 -32.77 9.43
C ASP A 146 24.49 -33.19 8.96
N PRO A 147 24.38 -34.26 8.16
CA PRO A 147 23.12 -34.65 7.55
C PRO A 147 22.09 -35.16 8.56
N GLU A 148 22.53 -35.79 9.65
CA GLU A 148 21.62 -36.30 10.69
C GLU A 148 21.02 -35.15 11.48
N LEU A 149 21.84 -34.17 11.86
CA LEU A 149 21.36 -32.96 12.53
C LEU A 149 20.38 -32.17 11.65
N SER A 150 20.70 -32.01 10.35
CA SER A 150 19.81 -31.34 9.40
C SER A 150 18.47 -32.06 9.30
N ALA A 151 18.48 -33.40 9.20
CA ALA A 151 17.26 -34.19 9.15
C ALA A 151 16.41 -34.05 10.41
N LEU A 152 17.03 -34.05 11.60
CA LEU A 152 16.32 -33.81 12.87
C LEU A 152 15.73 -32.41 12.95
N ASN A 153 16.46 -31.38 12.52
CA ASN A 153 15.93 -30.02 12.45
C ASN A 153 14.74 -29.92 11.47
N ASP A 154 14.84 -30.53 10.29
CA ASP A 154 13.77 -30.53 9.30
C ASP A 154 12.52 -31.27 9.83
N GLN A 155 12.72 -32.39 10.52
CA GLN A 155 11.65 -33.11 11.21
C GLN A 155 11.00 -32.24 12.30
N ALA A 156 11.78 -31.53 13.11
CA ALA A 156 11.27 -30.63 14.15
C ALA A 156 10.45 -29.49 13.55
N VAL A 157 10.97 -28.85 12.50
CA VAL A 157 10.27 -27.79 11.76
C VAL A 157 8.98 -28.34 11.18
N ALA A 158 9.00 -29.51 10.54
CA ALA A 158 7.80 -30.14 9.98
C ALA A 158 6.74 -30.44 11.06
N GLN A 159 7.15 -30.92 12.24
CA GLN A 159 6.23 -31.14 13.36
C GLN A 159 5.56 -29.84 13.84
N ILE A 160 6.32 -28.75 13.99
CA ILE A 160 5.75 -27.44 14.36
C ILE A 160 4.79 -26.95 13.28
N GLN A 161 5.17 -27.03 12.01
CA GLN A 161 4.29 -26.60 10.92
C GLN A 161 3.00 -27.42 10.90
N LEU A 162 3.08 -28.74 11.10
CA LEU A 162 1.90 -29.59 11.23
C LEU A 162 1.03 -29.21 12.42
N LYS A 163 1.61 -28.94 13.60
CA LYS A 163 0.88 -28.47 14.79
C LYS A 163 0.17 -27.14 14.51
N LYS A 164 0.85 -26.18 13.86
CA LYS A 164 0.27 -24.90 13.45
C LYS A 164 -0.87 -25.09 12.46
N HIS A 165 -0.69 -25.93 11.44
CA HIS A 165 -1.72 -26.24 10.45
C HIS A 165 -2.96 -26.86 11.12
N ARG A 166 -2.79 -27.84 12.01
CA ARG A 166 -3.89 -28.45 12.77
C ARG A 166 -4.61 -27.46 13.68
N ALA A 167 -3.87 -26.58 14.35
CA ALA A 167 -4.48 -25.53 15.16
C ALA A 167 -5.31 -24.57 14.30
N ARG A 168 -4.77 -24.17 13.14
CA ARG A 168 -5.48 -23.30 12.19
C ARG A 168 -6.71 -23.99 11.60
N GLU A 169 -6.61 -25.27 11.26
CA GLU A 169 -7.75 -26.09 10.82
C GLU A 169 -8.88 -26.06 11.84
N SER A 170 -8.57 -26.32 13.12
CA SER A 170 -9.57 -26.29 14.20
C SER A 170 -10.25 -24.92 14.32
N VAL A 171 -9.50 -23.83 14.19
CA VAL A 171 -10.03 -22.46 14.22
C VAL A 171 -10.96 -22.22 13.02
N LEU A 172 -10.52 -22.56 11.81
CA LEU A 172 -11.32 -22.40 10.59
C LEU A 172 -12.61 -23.21 10.63
N LEU A 173 -12.56 -24.44 11.16
CA LEU A 173 -13.75 -25.27 11.34
C LEU A 173 -14.71 -24.70 12.38
N ALA A 174 -14.22 -24.01 13.42
CA ALA A 174 -15.06 -23.31 14.38
C ALA A 174 -15.71 -22.07 13.75
N GLU A 175 -14.96 -21.26 13.00
CA GLU A 175 -15.49 -20.12 12.25
C GLU A 175 -16.58 -20.56 11.26
N LEU A 176 -16.33 -21.61 10.49
CA LEU A 176 -17.29 -22.16 9.53
C LEU A 176 -18.61 -22.62 10.15
N LYS A 177 -18.64 -22.98 11.44
CA LYS A 177 -19.90 -23.28 12.14
C LYS A 177 -20.74 -22.04 12.44
N THR A 178 -20.09 -20.88 12.54
CA THR A 178 -20.74 -19.59 12.82
C THR A 178 -21.20 -18.88 11.55
N ILE A 179 -20.55 -19.14 10.40
CA ILE A 179 -20.89 -18.54 9.12
C ILE A 179 -22.16 -19.19 8.56
N PRO A 180 -23.26 -18.44 8.36
CA PRO A 180 -24.46 -18.97 7.72
C PRO A 180 -24.19 -19.48 6.31
N ALA A 181 -24.87 -20.55 5.90
CA ALA A 181 -24.69 -21.14 4.56
C ALA A 181 -25.07 -20.19 3.41
N ALA A 182 -25.86 -19.13 3.68
CA ALA A 182 -26.21 -18.09 2.72
C ALA A 182 -25.05 -17.11 2.45
N GLN A 183 -24.06 -17.01 3.33
CA GLN A 183 -22.87 -16.19 3.12
C GLN A 183 -21.87 -16.96 2.24
N LEU A 184 -22.19 -17.03 0.95
CA LEU A 184 -21.49 -17.89 -0.01
C LEU A 184 -20.01 -17.52 -0.16
N GLU A 185 -19.68 -16.23 -0.21
CA GLU A 185 -18.31 -15.75 -0.41
C GLU A 185 -17.43 -16.03 0.82
N GLU A 186 -17.94 -15.79 2.02
CA GLU A 186 -17.21 -16.05 3.27
C GLU A 186 -16.93 -17.55 3.44
N ASN A 187 -17.94 -18.40 3.19
CA ASN A 187 -17.75 -19.85 3.16
C ASN A 187 -16.72 -20.26 2.09
N ARG A 188 -16.79 -19.71 0.86
CA ARG A 188 -15.84 -20.01 -0.22
C ARG A 188 -14.41 -19.72 0.22
N VAL A 189 -14.15 -18.55 0.80
CA VAL A 189 -12.81 -18.13 1.25
C VAL A 189 -12.27 -19.07 2.33
N ARG A 190 -13.09 -19.43 3.33
CA ARG A 190 -12.66 -20.32 4.41
C ARG A 190 -12.39 -21.74 3.93
N TYR A 191 -13.20 -22.27 3.01
CA TYR A 191 -12.91 -23.58 2.41
C TYR A 191 -11.74 -23.55 1.43
N LEU A 192 -11.43 -22.42 0.79
CA LEU A 192 -10.21 -22.27 -0.02
C LEU A 192 -8.97 -22.39 0.86
N GLU A 193 -8.93 -21.68 2.00
CA GLU A 193 -7.80 -21.75 2.93
C GLU A 193 -7.56 -23.18 3.45
N LEU A 194 -8.65 -23.89 3.79
CA LEU A 194 -8.57 -25.31 4.17
C LEU A 194 -8.11 -26.21 3.01
N ALA A 195 -8.57 -25.96 1.79
CA ALA A 195 -8.20 -26.74 0.61
C ALA A 195 -6.72 -26.54 0.21
N GLU A 196 -6.17 -25.33 0.38
CA GLU A 196 -4.76 -25.02 0.13
C GLU A 196 -3.85 -25.62 1.20
N MET A 197 -4.26 -25.56 2.48
CA MET A 197 -3.49 -26.13 3.59
C MET A 197 -3.49 -27.66 3.61
N PHE A 198 -4.58 -28.27 3.12
CA PHE A 198 -4.78 -29.72 3.10
C PHE A 198 -5.18 -30.19 1.69
N PRO A 199 -4.24 -30.21 0.72
CA PRO A 199 -4.54 -30.52 -0.67
C PRO A 199 -5.13 -31.93 -0.86
N ASP A 200 -4.71 -32.89 -0.05
CA ASP A 200 -5.19 -34.29 -0.10
C ASP A 200 -6.57 -34.48 0.55
N ASN A 201 -7.12 -33.45 1.20
CA ASN A 201 -8.43 -33.53 1.84
C ASN A 201 -9.55 -33.31 0.80
N ALA A 202 -10.05 -34.42 0.24
CA ALA A 202 -11.11 -34.40 -0.77
C ALA A 202 -12.37 -33.64 -0.32
N ARG A 203 -12.71 -33.67 0.97
CA ARG A 203 -13.90 -32.99 1.51
C ARG A 203 -13.77 -31.47 1.44
N TYR A 204 -12.60 -30.93 1.78
CA TYR A 204 -12.36 -29.48 1.69
C TYR A 204 -12.36 -29.00 0.24
N GLN A 205 -11.75 -29.77 -0.65
CA GLN A 205 -11.77 -29.51 -2.09
C GLN A 205 -13.21 -29.49 -2.65
N GLU A 206 -14.04 -30.47 -2.27
CA GLU A 206 -15.43 -30.53 -2.71
C GLU A 206 -16.25 -29.35 -2.18
N LYS A 207 -16.11 -29.02 -0.88
CA LYS A 207 -16.81 -27.88 -0.29
C LYS A 207 -16.40 -26.55 -0.91
N TYR A 208 -15.11 -26.36 -1.16
CA TYR A 208 -14.62 -25.20 -1.88
C TYR A 208 -15.27 -25.08 -3.27
N ARG A 209 -15.27 -26.17 -4.06
CA ARG A 209 -15.91 -26.20 -5.38
C ARG A 209 -17.40 -25.90 -5.30
N HIS A 210 -18.10 -26.48 -4.32
CA HIS A 210 -19.52 -26.22 -4.10
C HIS A 210 -19.82 -24.72 -3.91
N TYR A 211 -19.09 -24.06 -3.02
CA TYR A 211 -19.30 -22.63 -2.77
C TYR A 211 -18.81 -21.77 -3.93
N LEU A 212 -17.71 -22.14 -4.60
CA LEU A 212 -17.25 -21.48 -5.81
C LEU A 212 -18.33 -21.48 -6.90
N THR A 213 -18.94 -22.62 -7.18
CA THR A 213 -20.03 -22.73 -8.17
C THR A 213 -21.21 -21.84 -7.79
N LYS A 214 -21.64 -21.86 -6.51
CA LYS A 214 -22.75 -21.02 -6.04
C LYS A 214 -22.46 -19.52 -6.15
N VAL A 215 -21.26 -19.09 -5.78
CA VAL A 215 -20.83 -17.69 -5.94
C VAL A 215 -20.86 -17.28 -7.41
N THR A 216 -20.29 -18.11 -8.30
CA THR A 216 -20.26 -17.82 -9.74
C THR A 216 -21.68 -17.77 -10.33
N GLN A 217 -22.56 -18.67 -9.93
CA GLN A 217 -23.96 -18.66 -10.35
C GLN A 217 -24.67 -17.39 -9.88
N ALA A 218 -24.57 -17.04 -8.59
CA ALA A 218 -25.19 -15.84 -8.05
C ALA A 218 -24.69 -14.56 -8.74
N LYS A 219 -23.38 -14.46 -9.01
CA LYS A 219 -22.80 -13.33 -9.77
C LYS A 219 -23.35 -13.26 -11.18
N ARG A 220 -23.48 -14.40 -11.87
CA ARG A 220 -24.04 -14.47 -13.21
C ARG A 220 -25.52 -14.07 -13.23
N GLU A 221 -26.31 -14.55 -12.29
CA GLU A 221 -27.73 -14.20 -12.16
C GLU A 221 -27.90 -12.71 -11.88
N ALA A 222 -27.10 -12.14 -10.97
CA ALA A 222 -27.10 -10.71 -10.68
C ALA A 222 -26.72 -9.88 -11.93
N GLN A 223 -25.72 -10.33 -12.70
CA GLN A 223 -25.32 -9.68 -13.94
C GLN A 223 -26.43 -9.73 -15.00
N LEU A 224 -27.08 -10.89 -15.18
CA LEU A 224 -28.19 -11.03 -16.12
C LEU A 224 -29.39 -10.17 -15.69
N ALA A 225 -29.68 -10.10 -14.39
CA ALA A 225 -30.74 -9.23 -13.86
C ALA A 225 -30.41 -7.75 -14.10
N ALA A 226 -29.16 -7.33 -13.90
CA ALA A 226 -28.71 -5.97 -14.19
C ALA A 226 -28.82 -5.64 -15.68
N GLN A 227 -28.36 -6.53 -16.56
CA GLN A 227 -28.49 -6.36 -18.02
C GLN A 227 -29.95 -6.29 -18.46
N ARG A 228 -30.82 -7.12 -17.88
CA ARG A 228 -32.26 -7.09 -18.15
C ARG A 228 -32.86 -5.76 -17.72
N LYS A 229 -32.54 -5.29 -16.50
CA LYS A 229 -33.01 -4.01 -15.98
C LYS A 229 -32.60 -2.87 -16.89
N GLU A 230 -31.32 -2.82 -17.30
CA GLU A 230 -30.81 -1.82 -18.23
C GLU A 230 -31.54 -1.86 -19.58
N ARG A 231 -31.81 -3.06 -20.12
CA ARG A 231 -32.55 -3.23 -21.38
C ARG A 231 -33.98 -2.72 -21.27
N ILE A 232 -34.63 -2.92 -20.13
CA ILE A 232 -35.99 -2.40 -19.85
C ILE A 232 -35.95 -0.88 -19.73
N GLU A 233 -35.04 -0.33 -18.91
CA GLU A 233 -34.93 1.11 -18.66
C GLU A 233 -34.68 1.92 -19.93
N LYS A 234 -33.91 1.38 -20.89
CA LYS A 234 -33.66 1.98 -22.21
C LYS A 234 -34.92 2.21 -23.06
N GLN A 235 -36.05 1.60 -22.72
CA GLN A 235 -37.33 1.79 -23.43
C GLN A 235 -38.09 3.04 -22.95
N PHE A 236 -37.67 3.62 -21.83
CA PHE A 236 -38.33 4.74 -21.20
C PHE A 236 -37.45 5.99 -21.25
N SER A 237 -38.10 7.13 -21.39
CA SER A 237 -37.47 8.44 -21.31
C SER A 237 -36.89 8.68 -19.91
N ALA A 238 -35.63 9.07 -19.86
CA ALA A 238 -34.97 9.44 -18.61
C ALA A 238 -35.51 10.75 -18.00
N TRP A 239 -36.29 11.54 -18.75
CA TRP A 239 -36.78 12.86 -18.33
C TRP A 239 -38.17 12.82 -17.72
N ASP A 240 -39.11 12.13 -18.36
CA ASP A 240 -40.51 12.06 -17.96
C ASP A 240 -40.99 10.62 -17.71
N GLY A 241 -40.18 9.60 -18.01
CA GLY A 241 -40.55 8.19 -17.83
C GLY A 241 -41.53 7.67 -18.88
N SER A 242 -41.79 8.42 -19.96
CA SER A 242 -42.64 7.97 -21.07
C SER A 242 -42.02 6.78 -21.81
N HIS A 243 -42.83 5.78 -22.21
CA HIS A 243 -42.34 4.66 -23.03
C HIS A 243 -42.27 5.07 -24.50
N HIS A 244 -41.06 5.15 -25.07
CA HIS A 244 -40.80 5.79 -26.36
C HIS A 244 -41.67 5.26 -27.52
N ASN A 245 -41.84 3.94 -27.61
CA ASN A 245 -42.58 3.36 -28.73
C ASN A 245 -44.09 3.54 -28.56
N LEU A 246 -44.58 3.51 -27.32
CA LEU A 246 -45.99 3.67 -27.01
C LEU A 246 -46.41 5.14 -27.12
N GLU A 247 -45.58 6.06 -26.64
CA GLU A 247 -45.74 7.50 -26.86
C GLU A 247 -45.87 7.83 -28.35
N ARG A 248 -44.95 7.30 -29.18
CA ARG A 248 -45.02 7.50 -30.64
C ARG A 248 -46.29 6.93 -31.25
N ALA A 249 -46.77 5.78 -30.77
CA ALA A 249 -48.01 5.18 -31.25
C ALA A 249 -49.25 5.99 -30.83
N ILE A 250 -49.28 6.47 -29.58
CA ILE A 250 -50.33 7.34 -29.05
C ILE A 250 -50.40 8.65 -29.85
N LYS A 251 -49.28 9.37 -29.98
CA LYS A 251 -49.19 10.63 -30.74
C LYS A 251 -49.70 10.47 -32.18
N ARG A 252 -49.34 9.38 -32.86
CA ARG A 252 -49.84 9.07 -34.22
C ARG A 252 -51.34 8.81 -34.29
N ALA A 253 -51.95 8.34 -33.21
CA ALA A 253 -53.37 8.04 -33.11
C ALA A 253 -54.20 9.18 -32.48
N MET A 254 -53.59 10.34 -32.22
CA MET A 254 -54.26 11.55 -31.71
C MET A 254 -54.66 12.47 -32.85
N ASN A 255 -55.75 13.23 -32.66
CA ASN A 255 -56.21 14.24 -33.62
C ASN A 255 -55.24 15.44 -33.68
N ASP A 256 -54.73 15.88 -32.52
CA ASP A 256 -53.68 16.89 -32.41
C ASP A 256 -52.48 16.31 -31.62
N PRO A 257 -51.46 15.76 -32.31
CA PRO A 257 -50.27 15.19 -31.67
C PRO A 257 -49.44 16.20 -30.87
N SER A 258 -49.56 17.50 -31.18
CA SER A 258 -48.78 18.55 -30.52
C SER A 258 -49.30 18.88 -29.12
N SER A 259 -50.58 18.57 -28.86
CA SER A 259 -51.21 18.71 -27.54
C SER A 259 -50.85 17.62 -26.52
N TYR A 260 -50.06 16.61 -26.92
CA TYR A 260 -49.70 15.50 -26.04
C TYR A 260 -48.81 15.96 -24.88
N GLU A 261 -49.20 15.59 -23.67
CA GLU A 261 -48.42 15.77 -22.45
C GLU A 261 -48.41 14.46 -21.65
N HIS A 262 -47.23 13.94 -21.32
CA HIS A 262 -47.10 12.73 -20.50
C HIS A 262 -47.44 13.04 -19.03
N ASP A 263 -48.16 12.14 -18.36
CA ASP A 263 -48.57 12.27 -16.94
C ASP A 263 -47.89 11.20 -16.07
N GLU A 264 -48.03 9.92 -16.42
CA GLU A 264 -47.46 8.81 -15.64
C GLU A 264 -47.22 7.57 -16.51
N THR A 265 -46.19 6.78 -16.18
CA THR A 265 -46.01 5.43 -16.73
C THR A 265 -45.86 4.41 -15.61
N VAL A 266 -46.60 3.32 -15.70
CA VAL A 266 -46.41 2.12 -14.86
C VAL A 266 -46.16 0.93 -15.78
N TYR A 267 -45.27 0.03 -15.38
CA TYR A 267 -45.05 -1.22 -16.10
C TYR A 267 -44.99 -2.43 -15.17
N TRP A 268 -45.32 -3.59 -15.72
CA TRP A 268 -45.20 -4.89 -15.07
C TRP A 268 -44.32 -5.79 -15.93
N ASP A 269 -43.28 -6.37 -15.32
CA ASP A 269 -42.41 -7.35 -15.98
C ASP A 269 -43.03 -8.75 -15.86
N MET A 270 -43.41 -9.33 -17.00
CA MET A 270 -44.04 -10.65 -17.08
C MET A 270 -43.04 -11.76 -17.44
N GLY A 271 -41.75 -11.47 -17.51
CA GLY A 271 -40.67 -12.41 -17.83
C GLY A 271 -40.31 -12.43 -19.31
N ASP A 272 -41.25 -12.73 -20.22
CA ASP A 272 -41.04 -12.74 -21.67
C ASP A 272 -41.44 -11.41 -22.35
N HIS A 273 -42.26 -10.59 -21.69
CA HIS A 273 -42.75 -9.30 -22.19
C HIS A 273 -42.99 -8.31 -21.03
N LEU A 274 -43.22 -7.04 -21.37
CA LEU A 274 -43.71 -6.04 -20.42
C LEU A 274 -45.18 -5.70 -20.73
N VAL A 275 -45.92 -5.37 -19.68
CA VAL A 275 -47.19 -4.66 -19.81
C VAL A 275 -46.96 -3.23 -19.36
N VAL A 276 -47.12 -2.28 -20.27
CA VAL A 276 -46.88 -0.86 -20.03
C VAL A 276 -48.21 -0.12 -20.08
N GLN A 277 -48.46 0.74 -19.10
CA GLN A 277 -49.60 1.63 -19.04
C GLN A 277 -49.10 3.06 -18.96
N MET A 278 -49.52 3.90 -19.89
CA MET A 278 -49.19 5.32 -19.93
C MET A 278 -50.47 6.13 -19.74
N ARG A 279 -50.42 7.09 -18.82
CA ARG A 279 -51.40 8.17 -18.65
C ARG A 279 -50.84 9.43 -19.29
N TYR A 280 -51.68 10.15 -20.02
CA TYR A 280 -51.30 11.34 -20.75
C TYR A 280 -52.50 12.27 -20.96
N ARG A 281 -52.22 13.55 -21.21
CA ARG A 281 -53.22 14.56 -21.58
C ARG A 281 -53.12 14.89 -23.05
N GLY A 282 -54.24 15.30 -23.64
CA GLY A 282 -54.29 15.75 -25.03
C GLY A 282 -55.61 16.40 -25.39
N SER A 283 -55.60 17.20 -26.45
CA SER A 283 -56.77 17.87 -27.00
C SER A 283 -57.64 16.89 -27.80
N ASN A 284 -58.94 16.88 -27.51
CA ASN A 284 -59.92 16.15 -28.30
C ASN A 284 -60.36 16.94 -29.55
N ALA A 285 -61.24 16.37 -30.37
CA ALA A 285 -61.75 17.01 -31.59
C ALA A 285 -62.54 18.31 -31.36
N PHE A 286 -62.94 18.59 -30.12
CA PHE A 286 -63.66 19.80 -29.71
C PHE A 286 -62.76 20.84 -29.00
N GLY A 287 -61.44 20.60 -28.96
CA GLY A 287 -60.47 21.52 -28.37
C GLY A 287 -60.37 21.47 -26.84
N ALA A 288 -61.03 20.52 -26.17
CA ALA A 288 -60.88 20.32 -24.72
C ALA A 288 -59.72 19.37 -24.40
N ILE A 289 -58.93 19.70 -23.37
CA ILE A 289 -57.86 18.83 -22.85
C ILE A 289 -58.48 17.74 -21.97
N ILE A 290 -58.21 16.48 -22.29
CA ILE A 290 -58.68 15.31 -21.53
C ILE A 290 -57.51 14.47 -21.04
N LEU A 291 -57.67 13.84 -19.89
CA LEU A 291 -56.75 12.82 -19.38
C LEU A 291 -57.19 11.46 -19.91
N THR A 292 -56.26 10.72 -20.51
CA THR A 292 -56.51 9.42 -21.13
C THR A 292 -55.39 8.47 -20.71
N GLN A 293 -55.66 7.17 -20.77
CA GLN A 293 -54.66 6.14 -20.58
C GLN A 293 -54.64 5.15 -21.73
N THR A 294 -53.48 4.56 -21.97
CA THR A 294 -53.31 3.46 -22.93
C THR A 294 -52.44 2.39 -22.31
N LYS A 295 -52.92 1.15 -22.38
CA LYS A 295 -52.23 -0.04 -21.88
C LYS A 295 -51.82 -0.91 -23.07
N ALA A 296 -50.57 -1.34 -23.10
CA ALA A 296 -50.02 -2.14 -24.18
C ALA A 296 -49.12 -3.26 -23.66
N LYS A 297 -49.13 -4.38 -24.39
CA LYS A 297 -48.15 -5.46 -24.29
C LYS A 297 -46.99 -5.14 -25.21
N VAL A 298 -45.76 -5.12 -24.68
CA VAL A 298 -44.55 -4.80 -25.44
C VAL A 298 -43.45 -5.86 -25.22
N THR A 299 -42.58 -6.06 -26.22
CA THR A 299 -41.41 -6.93 -26.08
C THR A 299 -40.39 -6.34 -25.11
N LEU A 300 -39.40 -7.13 -24.71
CA LEU A 300 -38.29 -6.66 -23.87
C LEU A 300 -37.29 -5.73 -24.59
N ASP A 301 -37.55 -5.45 -25.87
CA ASP A 301 -36.84 -4.44 -26.69
C ASP A 301 -37.75 -3.23 -26.99
N GLY A 302 -38.93 -3.16 -26.34
CA GLY A 302 -39.87 -2.05 -26.44
C GLY A 302 -40.82 -2.09 -27.63
N HIS A 303 -40.82 -3.15 -28.45
CA HIS A 303 -41.73 -3.23 -29.60
C HIS A 303 -43.15 -3.53 -29.14
N ILE A 304 -44.13 -2.78 -29.65
CA ILE A 304 -45.54 -3.02 -29.30
C ILE A 304 -46.01 -4.31 -29.96
N ILE A 305 -46.48 -5.25 -29.12
CA ILE A 305 -47.10 -6.50 -29.56
C ILE A 305 -48.61 -6.27 -29.74
N GLN A 306 -49.25 -5.64 -28.76
CA GLN A 306 -50.70 -5.48 -28.73
C GLN A 306 -51.11 -4.29 -27.85
N ILE A 307 -52.08 -3.49 -28.30
CA ILE A 307 -52.78 -2.53 -27.43
C ILE A 307 -53.89 -3.29 -26.70
N LEU A 308 -53.86 -3.25 -25.36
CA LEU A 308 -54.77 -3.98 -24.49
C LEU A 308 -56.00 -3.15 -24.12
N ASP A 309 -55.81 -1.86 -23.87
CA ASP A 309 -56.89 -0.96 -23.46
C ASP A 309 -56.57 0.51 -23.81
N ARG A 310 -57.62 1.29 -24.08
CA ARG A 310 -57.58 2.74 -24.28
C ARG A 310 -58.87 3.35 -23.71
N SER A 311 -58.72 4.15 -22.65
CA SER A 311 -59.85 4.76 -21.92
C SER A 311 -59.54 6.19 -21.50
#